data_AF-A0A6P2Q817-F1
#
_entry.id   AF-A0A6P2Q817-F1
#
_cell.length_a   1.000
_cell.length_b   1.000
_cell.length_c   1.000
_cell.angle_alpha   90.00
_cell.angle_beta   90.00
_cell.angle_gamma   90.00
#
_symmetry.space_group_name_H-M   'P 1'
#
loop_
_entity.id
_entity.type
_entity.pdbx_description
1 polymer ?
#
loop_
_entity_poly.entity_id
_entity_poly.type
_entity_poly.pdbx_seq_one_letter_code
_entity_poly.pdbx_strand_id
1 'polypeptide(L)'
;MLLARREQRGAKLRTEQAAQRAERDAAAAEFAQGEAHAHAKLDAANRYAARVDAMAAGHAAFSIGDYAACRRYRDVQLDEHTLASAQCARLHAALQAKIEQLAATARRIARNDAQIGVVRERIRRLACAAEAAAEDVQDEEIEEGVLARRLAAVRAST
;
A
#
# COMPACT_ATOMS: atom_id res chain seq x y z
N MET A 1 23.23 13.09 -10.65
CA MET A 1 22.80 12.17 -11.74
C MET A 1 21.30 11.86 -11.65
N LEU A 2 20.64 11.64 -12.79
CA LEU A 2 19.21 11.32 -12.90
C LEU A 2 18.82 9.98 -12.23
N LEU A 3 19.69 8.97 -12.29
CA LEU A 3 19.48 7.66 -11.68
C LEU A 3 19.42 7.76 -10.14
N ALA A 4 20.44 8.37 -9.52
CA ALA A 4 20.49 8.59 -8.08
C ALA A 4 19.26 9.35 -7.54
N ARG A 5 18.75 10.35 -8.29
CA ARG A 5 17.52 11.06 -7.93
C ARG A 5 16.29 10.14 -7.95
N ARG A 6 16.21 9.22 -8.92
CA ARG A 6 15.10 8.25 -8.99
C ARG A 6 15.20 7.21 -7.86
N GLU A 7 16.39 6.71 -7.56
CA GLU A 7 16.62 5.78 -6.46
C GLU A 7 16.24 6.42 -5.11
N GLN A 8 16.66 7.67 -4.87
CA GLN A 8 16.27 8.42 -3.68
C GLN A 8 14.74 8.61 -3.60
N ARG A 9 14.08 8.92 -4.73
CA ARG A 9 12.62 9.01 -4.78
C ARG A 9 11.97 7.66 -4.46
N GLY A 10 12.49 6.56 -5.00
CA GLY A 10 12.02 5.21 -4.72
C GLY A 10 12.15 4.84 -3.25
N ALA A 11 13.24 5.23 -2.59
CA ALA A 11 13.41 5.04 -1.15
C ALA A 11 12.34 5.83 -0.36
N LYS A 12 12.14 7.12 -0.69
CA LYS A 12 11.11 7.95 -0.07
C LYS A 12 9.70 7.36 -0.22
N LEU A 13 9.34 6.87 -1.41
CA LEU A 13 8.05 6.25 -1.66
C LEU A 13 7.83 4.98 -0.82
N ARG A 14 8.88 4.18 -0.58
CA ARG A 14 8.80 2.98 0.26
C ARG A 14 8.64 3.32 1.73
N THR A 15 9.31 4.38 2.21
CA THR A 15 9.08 4.92 3.55
C THR A 15 7.64 5.44 3.71
N GLU A 16 7.14 6.20 2.72
CA GLU A 16 5.74 6.66 2.68
C GLU A 16 4.76 5.48 2.71
N GLN A 17 5.01 4.44 1.91
CA GLN A 17 4.18 3.24 1.89
C GLN A 17 4.18 2.49 3.23
N ALA A 18 5.30 2.45 3.95
CA ALA A 18 5.37 1.83 5.27
C ALA A 18 4.51 2.59 6.29
N ALA A 19 4.56 3.92 6.29
CA ALA A 19 3.69 4.75 7.12
C ALA A 19 2.20 4.54 6.76
N GLN A 20 1.86 4.53 5.46
CA GLN A 20 0.49 4.28 4.99
C GLN A 20 -0.04 2.89 5.40
N ARG A 21 0.82 1.86 5.48
CA ARG A 21 0.44 0.54 5.99
C ARG A 21 0.07 0.60 7.47
N ALA A 22 0.87 1.28 8.28
CA ALA A 22 0.59 1.46 9.70
C ALA A 22 -0.73 2.24 9.91
N GLU A 23 -0.96 3.30 9.14
CA GLU A 23 -2.22 4.05 9.17
C GLU A 23 -3.44 3.21 8.78
N ARG A 24 -3.31 2.37 7.74
CA ARG A 24 -4.36 1.42 7.35
C ARG A 24 -4.64 0.42 8.47
N ASP A 25 -3.60 -0.11 9.10
CA ASP A 25 -3.75 -1.11 10.17
C ASP A 25 -4.40 -0.50 11.42
N ALA A 26 -4.05 0.74 11.76
CA ALA A 26 -4.74 1.51 12.80
C ALA A 26 -6.22 1.74 12.45
N ALA A 27 -6.52 2.17 11.22
CA ALA A 27 -7.90 2.37 10.77
C ALA A 27 -8.71 1.06 10.75
N ALA A 28 -8.09 -0.07 10.40
CA ALA A 28 -8.73 -1.37 10.43
C ALA A 28 -9.06 -1.81 11.87
N ALA A 29 -8.15 -1.56 12.81
CA ALA A 29 -8.41 -1.82 14.23
C ALA A 29 -9.54 -0.94 14.79
N GLU A 30 -9.55 0.34 14.44
CA GLU A 30 -10.62 1.27 14.84
C GLU A 30 -11.98 0.85 14.27
N PHE A 31 -12.03 0.45 12.99
CA PHE A 31 -13.24 -0.08 12.36
C PHE A 31 -13.75 -1.34 13.07
N ALA A 32 -12.87 -2.31 13.35
CA ALA A 32 -13.25 -3.54 14.06
C ALA A 32 -13.78 -3.27 15.47
N GLN A 33 -13.20 -2.31 16.19
CA GLN A 33 -13.72 -1.87 17.50
C GLN A 33 -15.10 -1.21 17.36
N GLY A 34 -15.29 -0.38 16.32
CA GLY A 34 -16.59 0.20 16.00
C GLY A 34 -17.66 -0.86 15.74
N GLU A 35 -17.36 -1.86 14.91
CA GLU A 35 -18.29 -2.96 14.60
C GLU A 35 -18.66 -3.75 15.85
N ALA A 36 -17.67 -4.10 16.68
CA ALA A 36 -17.91 -4.79 17.95
C ALA A 36 -18.81 -3.96 18.89
N HIS A 37 -18.60 -2.64 18.94
CA HIS A 37 -19.44 -1.73 19.72
C HIS A 37 -20.88 -1.69 19.20
N ALA A 38 -21.08 -1.56 17.88
CA ALA A 38 -22.41 -1.57 17.28
C ALA A 38 -23.13 -2.90 17.56
N HIS A 39 -22.47 -4.04 17.35
CA HIS A 39 -23.04 -5.35 17.66
C HIS A 39 -23.43 -5.50 19.13
N ALA A 40 -22.59 -5.04 20.06
CA ALA A 40 -22.92 -5.08 21.48
C ALA A 40 -24.21 -4.31 21.83
N LYS A 41 -24.47 -3.17 21.16
CA LYS A 41 -25.71 -2.39 21.32
C LYS A 41 -26.92 -3.13 20.76
N LEU A 42 -26.78 -3.75 19.59
CA LEU A 42 -27.84 -4.55 18.98
C LEU A 42 -28.18 -5.77 19.85
N ASP A 43 -27.17 -6.47 20.36
CA ASP A 43 -27.36 -7.62 21.25
C ASP A 43 -28.05 -7.20 22.55
N ALA A 44 -27.71 -6.03 23.10
CA ALA A 44 -28.40 -5.48 24.26
C ALA A 44 -29.87 -5.19 23.97
N ALA A 45 -30.19 -4.57 22.83
CA ALA A 45 -31.56 -4.35 22.40
C ALA A 45 -32.34 -5.67 22.26
N ASN A 46 -31.72 -6.68 21.63
CA ASN A 46 -32.31 -8.01 21.44
C ASN A 46 -32.61 -8.72 22.77
N ARG A 47 -31.73 -8.59 23.78
CA ARG A 47 -32.00 -9.13 25.13
C ARG A 47 -33.22 -8.47 25.78
N TYR A 48 -33.37 -7.15 25.64
CA TYR A 48 -34.56 -6.47 26.17
C TYR A 48 -35.83 -6.83 25.39
N ALA A 49 -35.74 -7.00 24.07
CA ALA A 49 -36.85 -7.48 23.25
C ALA A 49 -37.33 -8.87 23.69
N ALA A 50 -36.41 -9.82 23.84
CA ALA A 50 -36.73 -11.17 24.32
C ALA A 50 -37.38 -11.17 25.71
N ARG A 51 -36.94 -10.28 26.61
CA ARG A 51 -37.54 -10.14 27.95
C ARG A 51 -38.97 -9.57 27.88
N VAL A 52 -39.22 -8.60 26.98
CA VAL A 52 -40.56 -8.06 26.72
C VAL A 52 -41.48 -9.15 26.18
N ASP A 53 -41.01 -9.95 25.23
CA ASP A 53 -41.79 -11.03 24.63
C ASP A 53 -42.11 -12.12 25.65
N ALA A 54 -41.15 -12.50 26.49
CA ALA A 54 -41.37 -13.46 27.57
C ALA A 54 -42.42 -12.98 28.59
N MET A 55 -42.41 -11.70 28.95
CA MET A 55 -43.43 -11.10 29.82
C MET A 55 -44.82 -11.10 29.15
N ALA A 56 -44.89 -10.77 27.85
CA ALA A 56 -46.15 -10.74 27.09
C ALA A 56 -46.75 -12.14 26.88
N ALA A 57 -45.90 -13.17 26.72
CA ALA A 57 -46.32 -14.56 26.57
C ALA A 57 -46.60 -15.26 27.92
N GLY A 58 -46.44 -14.56 29.06
CA GLY A 58 -46.59 -15.15 30.40
C GLY A 58 -45.48 -16.14 30.80
N HIS A 59 -44.35 -16.13 30.08
CA HIS A 59 -43.17 -16.97 30.35
C HIS A 59 -42.22 -16.34 31.37
N ALA A 60 -42.45 -15.08 31.74
CA ALA A 60 -41.77 -14.35 32.79
C ALA A 60 -42.78 -13.57 33.64
N ALA A 61 -42.42 -13.25 34.89
CA ALA A 61 -43.26 -12.44 35.76
C ALA A 61 -43.53 -11.07 35.13
N PHE A 62 -44.80 -10.70 35.05
CA PHE A 62 -45.23 -9.43 34.47
C PHE A 62 -45.35 -8.36 35.55
N SER A 63 -44.69 -7.22 35.32
CA SER A 63 -44.90 -5.97 36.04
C SER A 63 -44.96 -4.85 35.02
N ILE A 64 -45.95 -3.96 35.14
CA ILE A 64 -46.11 -2.84 34.20
C ILE A 64 -44.88 -1.92 34.20
N GLY A 65 -44.23 -1.74 35.37
CA GLY A 65 -43.02 -0.95 35.51
C GLY A 65 -41.84 -1.57 34.77
N ASP A 66 -41.61 -2.87 34.97
CA ASP A 66 -40.51 -3.61 34.34
C ASP A 66 -40.70 -3.74 32.82
N TYR A 67 -41.94 -3.99 32.39
CA TYR A 67 -42.31 -4.03 30.98
C TYR A 67 -42.02 -2.70 30.28
N ALA A 68 -42.48 -1.59 30.88
CA ALA A 68 -42.25 -0.25 30.33
C ALA A 68 -40.75 0.12 30.35
N ALA A 69 -40.01 -0.28 31.39
CA ALA A 69 -38.57 -0.06 31.48
C ALA A 69 -37.82 -0.84 30.39
N CYS A 70 -38.11 -2.13 30.18
CA CYS A 70 -37.47 -2.94 29.15
C CYS A 70 -37.68 -2.35 27.75
N ARG A 71 -38.90 -1.86 27.45
CA ARG A 71 -39.18 -1.19 26.18
C ARG A 71 -38.36 0.09 26.00
N ARG A 72 -38.32 0.97 27.01
CA ARG A 72 -37.52 2.20 26.95
C ARG A 72 -36.03 1.89 26.76
N TYR A 73 -35.48 0.94 27.51
CA TYR A 73 -34.07 0.59 27.37
C TYR A 73 -33.76 -0.05 26.01
N ARG A 74 -34.65 -0.90 25.48
CA ARG A 74 -34.52 -1.42 24.12
C ARG A 74 -34.44 -0.27 23.11
N ASP A 75 -35.38 0.67 23.17
CA ASP A 75 -35.45 1.76 22.20
C ASP A 75 -34.19 2.64 22.28
N VAL A 76 -33.70 2.95 23.49
CA VAL A 76 -32.40 3.63 23.68
C VAL A 76 -31.23 2.84 23.07
N GLN A 77 -31.16 1.52 23.27
CA GLN A 77 -30.10 0.70 22.67
C GLN A 77 -30.18 0.65 21.14
N LEU A 78 -31.37 0.71 20.55
CA LEU A 78 -31.56 0.78 19.10
C LEU A 78 -31.13 2.13 18.52
N ASP A 79 -31.40 3.23 19.22
CA ASP A 79 -30.94 4.56 18.84
C ASP A 79 -29.40 4.64 18.90
N GLU A 80 -28.80 4.13 19.99
CA GLU A 80 -27.35 4.02 20.13
C GLU A 80 -26.73 3.11 19.07
N HIS A 81 -27.37 1.99 18.72
CA HIS A 81 -26.93 1.12 17.63
C HIS A 81 -26.97 1.83 16.28
N THR A 82 -28.02 2.60 15.99
CA THR A 82 -28.13 3.40 14.76
C THR A 82 -26.97 4.38 14.65
N LEU A 83 -26.66 5.09 15.74
CA LEU A 83 -25.53 6.02 15.80
C LEU A 83 -24.19 5.29 15.61
N ALA A 84 -23.97 4.18 16.32
CA ALA A 84 -22.76 3.37 16.22
C ALA A 84 -22.58 2.82 14.80
N SER A 85 -23.66 2.36 14.15
CA SER A 85 -23.64 1.85 12.77
C SER A 85 -23.28 2.95 11.77
N ALA A 86 -23.82 4.15 11.93
CA ALA A 86 -23.44 5.30 11.10
C ALA A 86 -21.95 5.66 11.28
N GLN A 87 -21.42 5.57 12.50
CA GLN A 87 -20.00 5.75 12.76
C GLN A 87 -19.16 4.64 12.12
N CYS A 88 -19.59 3.37 12.18
CA CYS A 88 -18.92 2.26 11.51
C CYS A 88 -18.84 2.47 10.00
N ALA A 89 -19.92 2.96 9.37
CA ALA A 89 -19.92 3.26 7.94
C ALA A 89 -18.88 4.34 7.58
N ARG A 90 -18.71 5.36 8.44
CA ARG A 90 -17.67 6.39 8.26
C ARG A 90 -16.25 5.82 8.42
N LEU A 91 -16.04 4.99 9.44
CA LEU A 91 -14.75 4.32 9.68
C LEU A 91 -14.40 3.38 8.52
N HIS A 92 -15.38 2.63 8.00
CA HIS A 92 -15.21 1.79 6.83
C HIS A 92 -14.80 2.62 5.61
N ALA A 93 -15.48 3.73 5.34
CA ALA A 93 -15.14 4.62 4.23
C ALA A 93 -13.71 5.19 4.38
N ALA A 94 -13.31 5.57 5.59
CA ALA A 94 -11.95 6.02 5.88
C ALA A 94 -10.91 4.92 5.65
N LEU A 95 -11.19 3.69 6.08
CA LEU A 95 -10.33 2.52 5.82
C LEU A 95 -10.18 2.27 4.31
N GLN A 96 -11.27 2.30 3.54
CA GLN A 96 -11.21 2.14 2.08
C GLN A 96 -10.35 3.22 1.43
N ALA A 97 -10.49 4.49 1.84
CA ALA A 97 -9.65 5.57 1.34
C ALA A 97 -8.15 5.31 1.61
N LYS A 98 -7.79 4.75 2.78
CA LYS A 98 -6.41 4.36 3.09
C LYS A 98 -5.90 3.21 2.22
N ILE A 99 -6.75 2.22 1.95
CA ILE A 99 -6.42 1.10 1.03
C ILE A 99 -6.15 1.63 -0.38
N GLU A 100 -7.00 2.53 -0.87
CA GLU A 100 -6.83 3.17 -2.19
C GLU A 100 -5.55 4.01 -2.27
N GLN A 101 -5.23 4.78 -1.24
CA GLN A 101 -3.98 5.54 -1.13
C GLN A 101 -2.75 4.62 -1.22
N LEU A 102 -2.77 3.50 -0.48
CA LEU A 102 -1.70 2.51 -0.50
C LEU A 102 -1.53 1.89 -1.89
N ALA A 103 -2.63 1.54 -2.56
CA ALA A 103 -2.61 1.05 -3.93
C ALA A 103 -2.07 2.09 -4.92
N ALA A 104 -2.41 3.37 -4.75
CA ALA A 104 -1.87 4.46 -5.56
C ALA A 104 -0.36 4.62 -5.38
N THR A 105 0.14 4.55 -4.14
CA THR A 105 1.58 4.57 -3.84
C THR A 105 2.29 3.36 -4.41
N ALA A 106 1.70 2.16 -4.31
CA ALA A 106 2.27 0.95 -4.92
C ALA A 106 2.44 1.10 -6.45
N ARG A 107 1.44 1.67 -7.14
CA ARG A 107 1.55 2.00 -8.57
C ARG A 107 2.66 3.02 -8.85
N ARG A 108 2.84 4.03 -8.00
CA ARG A 108 3.93 5.02 -8.14
C ARG A 108 5.31 4.37 -7.99
N ILE A 109 5.47 3.44 -7.05
CA ILE A 109 6.71 2.66 -6.86
C ILE A 109 7.00 1.83 -8.11
N ALA A 110 6.03 1.03 -8.58
CA ALA A 110 6.22 0.18 -9.75
C ALA A 110 6.64 0.98 -11.00
N ARG A 111 6.00 2.14 -11.23
CA ARG A 111 6.39 3.04 -12.33
C ARG A 111 7.81 3.58 -12.17
N ASN A 112 8.22 3.93 -10.95
CA ASN A 112 9.57 4.44 -10.69
C ASN A 112 10.62 3.34 -10.90
N ASP A 113 10.35 2.13 -10.42
CA ASP A 113 11.24 0.97 -10.59
C ASP A 113 11.41 0.60 -12.07
N ALA A 114 10.33 0.61 -12.86
CA ALA A 114 10.40 0.40 -14.30
C ALA A 114 11.29 1.45 -15.00
N GLN A 115 11.16 2.72 -14.63
CA GLN A 115 12.01 3.79 -15.17
C GLN A 115 13.48 3.64 -14.77
N ILE A 116 13.76 3.19 -13.54
CA ILE A 116 15.12 2.87 -13.10
C ILE A 116 15.70 1.75 -13.96
N GLY A 117 14.92 0.68 -14.21
CA GLY A 117 15.30 -0.42 -15.08
C GLY A 117 15.72 0.06 -16.48
N VAL A 118 14.89 0.87 -17.13
CA VAL A 118 15.18 1.44 -18.46
C VAL A 118 16.48 2.26 -18.47
N VAL A 119 16.68 3.12 -17.46
CA VAL A 119 17.88 3.97 -17.38
C VAL A 119 19.13 3.13 -17.14
N ARG A 120 19.08 2.13 -16.25
CA ARG A 120 20.21 1.23 -15.98
C ARG A 120 20.59 0.44 -17.22
N GLU A 121 19.61 -0.07 -17.96
CA GLU A 121 19.85 -0.79 -19.20
C GLU A 121 20.53 0.10 -20.25
N ARG A 122 20.06 1.35 -20.39
CA ARG A 122 20.70 2.31 -21.30
C ARG A 122 22.14 2.62 -20.91
N ILE A 123 22.43 2.77 -19.61
CA ILE A 123 23.80 2.98 -19.11
C ILE A 123 24.69 1.79 -19.47
N ARG A 124 24.22 0.55 -19.27
CA ARG A 124 24.99 -0.65 -19.63
C ARG A 124 25.32 -0.71 -21.12
N ARG A 125 24.33 -0.45 -21.99
CA ARG A 125 24.56 -0.46 -23.44
C ARG A 125 25.59 0.59 -23.87
N LEU A 126 25.54 1.78 -23.28
CA LEU A 126 26.51 2.83 -23.55
C LEU A 126 27.91 2.45 -23.06
N ALA A 127 28.02 1.76 -21.92
CA ALA A 127 29.30 1.27 -21.42
C ALA A 127 29.89 0.21 -22.37
N CYS A 128 29.11 -0.80 -22.78
CA CYS A 128 29.58 -1.82 -23.72
C CYS A 128 29.97 -1.22 -25.08
N ALA A 129 29.22 -0.23 -25.58
CA ALA A 129 29.57 0.44 -26.83
C ALA A 129 30.86 1.27 -26.71
N ALA A 130 31.10 1.89 -25.54
CA ALA A 130 32.34 2.62 -25.28
C ALA A 130 33.55 1.68 -25.13
N GLU A 131 33.36 0.50 -24.52
CA GLU A 131 34.38 -0.55 -24.45
C GLU A 131 34.74 -1.07 -25.84
N ALA A 132 33.74 -1.44 -26.65
CA ALA A 132 33.97 -1.89 -28.03
C ALA A 132 34.69 -0.83 -28.88
N ALA A 133 34.28 0.44 -28.78
CA ALA A 133 34.95 1.52 -29.50
C ALA A 133 36.40 1.75 -29.03
N ALA A 134 36.72 1.47 -27.76
CA ALA A 134 38.08 1.56 -27.25
C ALA A 134 38.95 0.38 -27.73
N GLU A 135 38.37 -0.81 -27.83
CA GLU A 135 39.00 -2.00 -28.42
C GLU A 135 39.31 -1.78 -29.91
N ASP A 136 38.32 -1.27 -30.68
CA ASP A 136 38.51 -0.96 -32.10
C ASP A 136 39.67 0.02 -32.34
N VAL A 137 39.78 1.09 -31.54
CA VAL A 137 40.89 2.06 -31.63
C VAL A 137 42.23 1.41 -31.31
N GLN A 138 42.29 0.53 -30.30
CA GLN A 138 43.53 -0.18 -29.97
C GLN A 138 43.96 -1.13 -31.09
N ASP A 139 43.02 -1.86 -31.68
CA ASP A 139 43.30 -2.77 -32.78
C ASP A 139 43.84 -2.00 -33.99
N GLU A 140 43.21 -0.87 -34.36
CA GLU A 140 43.72 0.02 -35.42
C GLU A 140 45.15 0.51 -35.13
N GLU A 141 45.43 1.00 -33.91
CA GLU A 141 46.77 1.45 -33.51
C GLU A 141 47.82 0.32 -33.59
N ILE A 142 47.45 -0.91 -33.20
CA ILE A 142 48.32 -2.09 -33.27
C ILE A 142 48.62 -2.43 -34.72
N GLU A 143 47.60 -2.49 -35.58
CA GLU A 143 47.74 -2.79 -37.00
C GLU A 143 48.63 -1.77 -37.70
N GLU A 144 48.40 -0.47 -37.49
CA GLU A 144 49.23 0.61 -38.02
C GLU A 144 50.69 0.49 -37.54
N GLY A 145 50.88 0.20 -36.26
CA GLY A 145 52.22 -0.02 -35.69
C GLY A 145 52.95 -1.22 -36.31
N VAL A 146 52.24 -2.31 -36.58
CA VAL A 146 52.79 -3.50 -37.28
C VAL A 146 53.14 -3.16 -38.72
N LEU A 147 52.27 -2.47 -39.44
CA LEU A 147 52.51 -2.05 -40.83
C LEU A 147 53.72 -1.11 -40.94
N ALA A 148 53.82 -0.11 -40.06
CA ALA A 148 54.94 0.82 -40.01
C ALA A 148 56.28 0.11 -39.80
N ARG A 149 56.34 -0.85 -38.86
CA ARG A 149 57.54 -1.68 -38.62
C ARG A 149 57.92 -2.50 -39.85
N ARG A 150 56.94 -3.12 -40.52
CA ARG A 150 57.19 -3.92 -41.73
C ARG A 150 57.73 -3.07 -42.88
N LEU A 151 57.15 -1.88 -43.11
CA LEU A 151 57.62 -0.95 -44.13
C LEU A 151 59.04 -0.45 -43.85
N ALA A 152 59.37 -0.16 -42.60
CA ALA A 152 60.73 0.23 -42.20
C ALA A 152 61.75 -0.90 -42.46
N ALA A 153 61.41 -2.14 -42.14
CA ALA A 153 62.28 -3.29 -42.39
C ALA A 153 62.55 -3.53 -43.88
N VAL A 154 61.52 -3.38 -44.73
CA VAL A 154 61.67 -3.48 -46.20
C VAL A 154 62.60 -2.38 -46.73
N ARG A 155 62.45 -1.15 -46.25
CA ARG A 155 63.33 -0.02 -46.66
C ARG A 155 64.78 -0.18 -46.21
N ALA A 156 65.03 -0.87 -45.09
CA ALA A 156 66.38 -1.12 -44.58
C ALA A 156 67.09 -2.28 -45.29
N SER A 157 66.37 -3.07 -46.10
CA SER A 157 66.88 -4.24 -46.83
C SER A 157 67.04 -4.03 -48.34
N THR A 158 66.69 -2.83 -48.82
CA THR A 158 66.97 -2.30 -50.17
C THR A 158 68.09 -1.27 -50.12
#